data_AF-A0A352CD24-F1
#
_entry.id   AF-A0A352CD24-F1
#
_cell.length_a   1.000
_cell.length_b   1.000
_cell.length_c   1.000
_cell.angle_alpha   90.00
_cell.angle_beta   90.00
_cell.angle_gamma   90.00
#
_symmetry.space_group_name_H-M   'P 1'
#
loop_
_entity.id
_entity.type
_entity.pdbx_description
1 polymer ?
#
loop_
_entity_poly.entity_id
_entity_poly.type
_entity_poly.pdbx_seq_one_letter_code
_entity_poly.pdbx_strand_id
1 'polypeptide(L)'
;NDYVGKGLSGAHVIVRPRPARLAGAEDDAILGNTCLYGATSGALYAAGRTGERFAVRNSGARAVVHGCGANGCEYMTGGAVAILGAIGENFGAGMTGGEAFLLGEIGDL
;
A
#
# COMPACT_ATOMS: atom_id res chain seq x y z
N ASN A 1 6.93 -4.75 10.09
CA ASN A 1 6.37 -6.12 10.20
C ASN A 1 5.15 -6.25 9.32
N ASP A 2 4.77 -7.49 9.02
CA ASP A 2 3.79 -7.86 7.99
C ASP A 2 2.34 -7.70 8.45
N TYR A 3 1.40 -7.78 7.50
CA TYR A 3 -0.04 -7.88 7.73
C TYR A 3 -0.70 -6.68 8.43
N VAL A 4 -0.08 -5.50 8.36
CA VAL A 4 -0.67 -4.27 8.92
C VAL A 4 -2.02 -4.03 8.23
N GLY A 5 -3.09 -3.95 9.02
CA GLY A 5 -4.45 -3.81 8.50
C GLY A 5 -5.00 -5.04 7.77
N LYS A 6 -4.51 -6.26 8.05
CA LYS A 6 -5.14 -7.49 7.53
C LYS A 6 -6.63 -7.51 7.89
N GLY A 7 -7.48 -7.69 6.89
CA GLY A 7 -8.94 -7.69 7.04
C GLY A 7 -9.52 -6.37 7.53
N LEU A 8 -8.85 -5.23 7.29
CA LEU A 8 -9.32 -3.93 7.77
C LEU A 8 -10.78 -3.70 7.37
N SER A 9 -11.61 -3.36 8.36
CA SER A 9 -13.07 -3.31 8.26
C SER A 9 -13.62 -2.04 8.91
N GLY A 10 -13.11 -0.88 8.47
CA GLY A 10 -13.66 0.44 8.79
C GLY A 10 -12.76 1.31 9.68
N ALA A 11 -11.72 0.74 10.29
CA ALA A 11 -10.78 1.48 11.12
C ALA A 11 -9.77 2.29 10.29
N HIS A 12 -9.13 3.27 10.94
CA HIS A 12 -8.03 4.04 10.37
C HIS A 12 -6.71 3.66 11.05
N VAL A 13 -5.70 3.31 10.25
CA VAL A 13 -4.35 2.97 10.72
C VAL A 13 -3.37 4.01 10.18
N ILE A 14 -2.60 4.64 11.06
CA ILE A 14 -1.59 5.64 10.68
C ILE A 14 -0.23 5.15 11.20
N VAL A 15 0.74 5.00 10.31
CA VAL A 15 2.10 4.58 10.64
C VAL A 15 3.08 5.63 10.14
N ARG A 16 3.89 6.17 11.05
CA ARG A 16 4.91 7.16 10.72
C ARG A 16 6.12 6.99 11.61
N PRO A 17 7.32 7.39 11.14
CA PRO A 17 8.49 7.44 12.00
C PRO A 17 8.30 8.49 13.11
N ARG A 18 9.21 8.45 14.07
CA ARG A 18 9.31 9.52 15.08
C ARG A 18 9.59 10.86 14.38
N PRO A 19 9.13 12.00 14.92
CA PRO A 19 9.33 13.32 14.29
C PRO A 19 10.77 13.62 13.84
N ALA A 20 11.75 13.25 14.65
CA ALA A 20 13.18 13.45 14.34
C ALA A 20 13.71 12.62 13.15
N ARG A 21 12.93 11.66 12.65
CA ARG A 21 13.26 10.76 11.54
C ARG A 21 12.26 10.88 10.39
N LEU A 22 11.48 11.96 10.35
CA LEU A 22 10.43 12.12 9.34
C LEU A 22 10.99 12.55 7.98
N ALA A 23 12.03 13.39 7.96
CA ALA A 23 12.67 13.82 6.73
C ALA A 23 13.42 12.65 6.08
N GLY A 24 13.12 12.34 4.82
CA GLY A 24 13.71 11.24 4.07
C GLY A 24 13.07 9.88 4.32
N ALA A 25 12.03 9.80 5.15
CA ALA A 25 11.37 8.53 5.46
C ALA A 25 10.59 7.95 4.28
N GLU A 26 10.32 8.75 3.26
CA GLU A 26 9.68 8.34 2.01
C GLU A 26 10.40 7.17 1.33
N ASP A 27 11.72 7.08 1.47
CA ASP A 27 12.55 6.02 0.89
C ASP A 27 12.79 4.84 1.85
N ASP A 28 12.35 4.94 3.10
CA ASP A 28 12.58 3.91 4.10
C ASP A 28 11.42 2.91 4.18
N ALA A 29 11.74 1.65 4.44
CA ALA A 29 10.73 0.63 4.71
C ALA A 29 10.07 0.89 6.07
N ILE A 30 8.73 1.03 6.08
CA ILE A 30 7.95 1.25 7.31
C ILE A 30 6.89 0.18 7.55
N LEU A 31 6.39 -0.44 6.49
CA LEU A 31 5.47 -1.57 6.56
C LEU A 31 6.11 -2.83 5.96
N GLY A 32 5.76 -3.99 6.50
CA GLY A 32 6.15 -5.27 5.93
C GLY A 32 5.24 -5.69 4.77
N ASN A 33 5.20 -7.00 4.53
CA ASN A 33 4.48 -7.63 3.44
C ASN A 33 2.98 -7.76 3.72
N THR A 34 2.19 -7.91 2.66
CA THR A 34 0.80 -8.37 2.74
C THR A 34 -0.09 -7.48 3.62
N CYS A 35 0.24 -6.19 3.68
CA CYS A 35 -0.58 -5.20 4.37
C CYS A 35 -1.92 -5.01 3.62
N LEU A 36 -2.99 -4.75 4.36
CA LEU A 36 -4.37 -4.66 3.86
C LEU A 36 -4.91 -5.92 3.18
N TYR A 37 -4.35 -7.09 3.49
CA TYR A 37 -4.84 -8.33 2.91
C TYR A 37 -6.34 -8.53 3.19
N GLY A 38 -7.16 -8.55 2.14
CA GLY A 38 -8.60 -8.80 2.25
C GLY A 38 -9.38 -7.67 2.92
N ALA A 39 -8.83 -6.45 2.99
CA ALA A 39 -9.49 -5.33 3.61
C ALA A 39 -10.80 -4.96 2.88
N THR A 40 -11.86 -4.64 3.61
CA THR A 40 -13.20 -4.37 3.07
C THR A 40 -13.65 -2.93 3.22
N SER A 41 -13.09 -2.19 4.19
CA SER A 41 -13.36 -0.76 4.40
C SER A 41 -12.32 -0.15 5.35
N GLY A 42 -12.30 1.17 5.47
CA GLY A 42 -11.38 1.91 6.33
C GLY A 42 -10.18 2.46 5.57
N ALA A 43 -9.15 2.90 6.30
CA ALA A 43 -7.99 3.58 5.71
C ALA A 43 -6.66 3.20 6.36
N LEU A 44 -5.59 3.18 5.57
CA LEU A 44 -4.21 3.05 6.02
C LEU A 44 -3.34 4.17 5.44
N TYR A 45 -2.60 4.86 6.29
CA TYR A 45 -1.66 5.91 5.89
C TYR A 45 -0.28 5.59 6.43
N ALA A 46 0.72 5.49 5.55
CA ALA A 46 2.09 5.18 5.94
C ALA A 46 3.10 6.18 5.35
N ALA A 47 3.86 6.83 6.22
CA ALA A 47 4.95 7.74 5.84
C ALA A 47 6.25 6.95 5.58
N GLY A 48 6.22 6.10 4.55
CA GLY A 48 7.34 5.29 4.07
C GLY A 48 6.88 4.19 3.11
N ARG A 49 7.83 3.35 2.67
CA ARG A 49 7.59 2.25 1.72
C ARG A 49 7.05 1.00 2.41
N THR A 50 6.35 0.19 1.63
CA THR A 50 5.84 -1.13 2.04
C THR A 50 6.63 -2.25 1.39
N GLY A 51 6.57 -3.44 1.99
CA GLY A 51 7.04 -4.67 1.36
C GLY A 51 6.16 -5.13 0.19
N GLU A 52 6.28 -6.41 -0.12
CA GLU A 52 5.57 -7.08 -1.22
C GLU A 52 4.08 -7.29 -0.94
N ARG A 53 3.29 -7.49 -2.00
CA ARG A 53 1.86 -7.81 -1.92
C ARG A 53 1.06 -6.80 -1.12
N PHE A 54 1.45 -5.53 -1.22
CA PHE A 54 0.71 -4.45 -0.59
C PHE A 54 -0.71 -4.37 -1.16
N ALA A 55 -1.73 -4.27 -0.31
CA ALA A 55 -3.13 -4.23 -0.71
C ALA A 55 -3.61 -5.44 -1.53
N VAL A 56 -2.95 -6.61 -1.37
CA VAL A 56 -3.41 -7.84 -2.01
C VAL A 56 -4.85 -8.17 -1.59
N ARG A 57 -5.73 -8.42 -2.56
CA ARG A 57 -7.16 -8.65 -2.33
C ARG A 57 -7.87 -7.54 -1.56
N ASN A 58 -7.42 -6.30 -1.63
CA ASN A 58 -8.19 -5.18 -1.11
C ASN A 58 -9.54 -5.08 -1.84
N SER A 59 -10.63 -4.96 -1.10
CA SER A 59 -12.00 -4.96 -1.61
C SER A 59 -12.78 -3.71 -1.19
N GLY A 60 -12.15 -2.73 -0.55
CA GLY A 60 -12.83 -1.47 -0.21
C GLY A 60 -12.08 -0.51 0.71
N ALA A 61 -10.87 -0.84 1.16
CA ALA A 61 -10.07 0.07 1.98
C ALA A 61 -9.32 1.10 1.11
N ARG A 62 -9.01 2.24 1.74
CA ARG A 62 -8.21 3.31 1.16
C ARG A 62 -6.78 3.26 1.69
N ALA A 63 -5.80 3.61 0.88
CA ALA A 63 -4.42 3.68 1.36
C ALA A 63 -3.58 4.78 0.71
N VAL A 64 -2.61 5.31 1.48
CA VAL A 64 -1.54 6.19 0.97
C VAL A 64 -0.20 5.72 1.54
N VAL A 65 0.76 5.45 0.65
CA VAL A 65 2.13 4.99 1.00
C VAL A 65 3.17 5.64 0.08
N HIS A 66 4.46 5.63 0.42
CA HIS A 66 5.53 6.23 -0.40
C HIS A 66 6.20 5.26 -1.39
N GLY A 67 5.76 4.01 -1.44
CA GLY A 67 6.26 3.01 -2.37
C GLY A 67 5.79 1.62 -1.96
N CYS A 68 5.83 0.67 -2.89
CA CYS A 68 5.57 -0.73 -2.57
C CYS A 68 6.52 -1.67 -3.31
N GLY A 69 6.77 -2.84 -2.73
CA GLY A 69 7.46 -3.93 -3.41
C GLY A 69 6.64 -4.54 -4.55
N ALA A 70 7.09 -5.70 -5.03
CA ALA A 70 6.43 -6.44 -6.10
C ALA A 70 5.02 -6.91 -5.73
N ASN A 71 4.20 -7.16 -6.75
CA ASN A 71 2.83 -7.67 -6.63
C ASN A 71 1.89 -6.74 -5.83
N GLY A 72 2.14 -5.43 -5.89
CA GLY A 72 1.24 -4.44 -5.29
C GLY A 72 -0.15 -4.49 -5.92
N CYS A 73 -1.20 -4.32 -5.12
CA CYS A 73 -2.61 -4.38 -5.51
C CYS A 73 -3.03 -5.69 -6.23
N GLU A 74 -2.26 -6.76 -6.09
CA GLU A 74 -2.59 -8.07 -6.66
C GLU A 74 -3.99 -8.52 -6.21
N TYR A 75 -4.84 -8.95 -7.14
CA TYR A 75 -6.21 -9.39 -6.87
C TYR A 75 -7.12 -8.35 -6.18
N MET A 76 -6.80 -7.06 -6.22
CA MET A 76 -7.66 -6.01 -5.68
C MET A 76 -9.00 -5.95 -6.45
N THR A 77 -10.11 -5.85 -5.72
CA THR A 77 -11.48 -5.82 -6.26
C THR A 77 -12.26 -4.57 -5.89
N GLY A 78 -11.71 -3.70 -5.04
CA GLY A 78 -12.34 -2.45 -4.64
C GLY A 78 -11.46 -1.63 -3.70
N GLY A 79 -11.83 -0.37 -3.48
CA GLY A 79 -11.03 0.58 -2.69
C GLY A 79 -10.19 1.52 -3.56
N ALA A 80 -9.34 2.32 -2.91
CA ALA A 80 -8.50 3.29 -3.60
C ALA A 80 -7.11 3.37 -2.95
N VAL A 81 -6.05 3.20 -3.72
CA VAL A 81 -4.67 3.18 -3.23
C VAL A 81 -3.87 4.27 -3.92
N ALA A 82 -3.17 5.12 -3.17
CA ALA A 82 -2.19 6.06 -3.71
C ALA A 82 -0.77 5.65 -3.30
N ILE A 83 0.13 5.58 -4.27
CA ILE A 83 1.55 5.27 -4.06
C ILE A 83 2.38 6.46 -4.54
N LEU A 84 3.06 7.09 -3.58
CA LEU A 84 3.78 8.35 -3.75
C LEU A 84 5.27 8.16 -4.15
N GLY A 85 5.59 7.03 -4.78
CA GLY A 85 6.94 6.67 -5.19
C GLY A 85 6.99 5.35 -5.94
N ALA A 86 8.15 4.70 -5.93
CA ALA A 86 8.41 3.51 -6.76
C ALA A 86 7.51 2.32 -6.40
N ILE A 87 7.14 1.56 -7.43
CA ILE A 87 6.45 0.27 -7.35
C ILE A 87 7.35 -0.85 -7.86
N GLY A 88 7.16 -2.06 -7.32
CA GLY A 88 7.80 -3.26 -7.87
C GLY A 88 7.01 -3.87 -9.04
N GLU A 89 7.61 -4.90 -9.63
CA GLU A 89 7.06 -5.65 -10.77
C GLU A 89 5.69 -6.27 -10.48
N ASN A 90 4.95 -6.60 -11.55
CA ASN A 90 3.67 -7.31 -11.50
C ASN A 90 2.59 -6.57 -10.68
N PHE A 91 2.64 -5.23 -10.68
CA PHE A 91 1.64 -4.39 -10.02
C PHE A 91 0.27 -4.57 -10.67
N GLY A 92 -0.78 -4.68 -9.86
CA GLY A 92 -2.16 -4.82 -10.34
C GLY A 92 -2.48 -6.16 -10.98
N ALA A 93 -1.63 -7.18 -10.83
CA ALA A 93 -1.90 -8.50 -11.37
C ALA A 93 -3.23 -9.06 -10.84
N GLY A 94 -4.18 -9.34 -11.75
CA GLY A 94 -5.52 -9.79 -11.38
C GLY A 94 -6.37 -8.75 -10.62
N MET A 95 -5.97 -7.48 -10.61
CA MET A 95 -6.80 -6.38 -10.09
C MET A 95 -8.03 -6.23 -11.00
N THR A 96 -9.21 -6.52 -10.48
CA THR A 96 -10.48 -6.50 -11.22
C THR A 96 -11.39 -5.35 -10.83
N GLY A 97 -11.04 -4.58 -9.79
CA GLY A 97 -11.81 -3.40 -9.37
C GLY A 97 -11.08 -2.53 -8.34
N GLY A 98 -11.54 -1.29 -8.21
CA GLY A 98 -10.89 -0.23 -7.42
C GLY A 98 -9.97 0.65 -8.26
N GLU A 99 -9.28 1.59 -7.61
CA GLU A 99 -8.42 2.58 -8.26
C GLU A 99 -7.03 2.63 -7.61
N ALA A 100 -5.99 2.73 -8.44
CA ALA A 100 -4.62 2.94 -8.01
C ALA A 100 -4.05 4.21 -8.65
N PHE A 101 -3.54 5.12 -7.82
CA PHE A 101 -2.89 6.36 -8.24
C PHE A 101 -1.39 6.23 -7.97
N LEU A 102 -0.59 6.35 -9.02
CA LEU A 102 0.86 6.15 -8.97
C LEU A 102 1.57 7.46 -9.28
N LEU A 103 2.44 7.90 -8.38
CA LEU A 103 3.28 9.07 -8.55
C LEU A 103 4.74 8.64 -8.70
N GLY A 104 5.30 8.77 -9.90
CA GLY A 104 6.71 8.50 -10.18
C GLY A 104 6.96 7.92 -11.56
N GLU A 105 8.21 7.51 -11.81
CA GLU A 105 8.56 6.70 -12.97
C GLU A 105 8.03 5.28 -12.78
N ILE A 106 6.99 4.97 -13.53
CA ILE A 106 6.48 3.61 -13.68
C ILE A 106 7.45 2.91 -14.64
N GLY A 107 8.50 2.27 -14.10
CA GLY A 107 9.36 1.38 -14.90
C GLY A 107 8.54 0.23 -15.48
N ASP A 108 8.98 -0.29 -16.64
CA ASP A 108 8.32 -1.31 -17.48
C ASP A 108 7.27 -2.17 -16.75
N LEU A 109 6.01 -1.73 -16.77
CA LEU A 109 4.84 -2.53 -16.34
C LEU A 109 4.55 -3.65 -17.34
#